data_AF-A0A1G4WA49-F1
#
_entry.id   AF-A0A1G4WA49-F1
#
_cell.length_a   1.000
_cell.length_b   1.000
_cell.length_c   1.000
_cell.angle_alpha   90.00
_cell.angle_beta   90.00
_cell.angle_gamma   90.00
#
_symmetry.space_group_name_H-M   'P 1'
#
loop_
_entity.id
_entity.type
_entity.pdbx_description
1 polymer ?
#
loop_
_entity_poly.entity_id
_entity_poly.type
_entity_poly.pdbx_seq_one_letter_code
_entity_poly.pdbx_strand_id
1 'polypeptide(L)'
;MDKKRQLMAEVFNELGIDCTISADNDLNLQEFIADSFSFINFICTVEEKYGIEIPDELLTYDTIQSLNGFLELIDAKEVKPA
;
A
#
# COMPACT_ATOMS: atom_id res chain seq x y z
N MET A 1 17.43 0.41 0.97
CA MET A 1 15.98 0.18 0.87
C MET A 1 15.44 1.11 -0.19
N ASP A 2 14.63 0.60 -1.10
CA ASP A 2 13.94 1.42 -2.09
C ASP A 2 13.05 2.46 -1.40
N LYS A 3 13.02 3.69 -1.91
CA LYS A 3 12.24 4.80 -1.34
C LYS A 3 10.76 4.44 -1.13
N LYS A 4 10.21 3.60 -2.02
CA LYS A 4 8.85 3.05 -1.90
C LYS A 4 8.66 2.17 -0.67
N ARG A 5 9.57 1.24 -0.39
CA ARG A 5 9.47 0.38 0.80
C ARG A 5 9.58 1.20 2.10
N GLN A 6 10.36 2.28 2.08
CA GLN A 6 10.43 3.20 3.21
C GLN A 6 9.09 3.91 3.45
N LEU A 7 8.48 4.48 2.42
CA LEU A 7 7.15 5.11 2.53
C LEU A 7 6.09 4.10 2.99
N MET A 8 6.13 2.87 2.49
CA MET A 8 5.22 1.82 2.96
C MET A 8 5.43 1.47 4.44
N ALA A 9 6.68 1.44 4.92
CA ALA A 9 6.94 1.24 6.34
C ALA A 9 6.35 2.38 7.19
N GLU A 10 6.36 3.61 6.69
CA GLU A 10 5.69 4.74 7.35
C GLU A 10 4.18 4.56 7.38
N VAL A 11 3.56 4.13 6.27
CA VAL A 11 2.12 3.79 6.20
C VAL A 11 1.76 2.75 7.27
N PHE A 12 2.51 1.64 7.34
CA PHE A 12 2.23 0.61 8.34
C PHE A 12 2.41 1.09 9.78
N ASN A 13 3.41 1.92 10.05
CA ASN A 13 3.59 2.52 11.37
C ASN A 13 2.41 3.43 11.75
N GLU A 14 1.86 4.20 10.80
CA GLU A 14 0.68 5.06 11.04
C GLU A 14 -0.59 4.26 11.28
N LEU A 15 -0.73 3.11 10.61
CA LEU A 15 -1.85 2.19 10.79
C LEU A 15 -1.69 1.28 12.01
N GLY A 16 -0.56 1.33 12.70
CA GLY A 16 -0.25 0.45 13.83
C GLY A 16 -0.05 -1.02 13.43
N ILE A 17 0.32 -1.28 12.18
CA ILE A 17 0.58 -2.61 11.64
C ILE A 17 2.03 -2.98 11.94
N ASP A 18 2.23 -3.95 12.84
CA ASP A 18 3.56 -4.49 13.14
C ASP A 18 3.95 -5.53 12.08
N CYS A 19 4.84 -5.14 11.17
CA CYS A 19 5.37 -6.06 10.16
C CYS A 19 6.81 -5.71 9.78
N THR A 20 7.54 -6.73 9.32
CA THR A 20 8.92 -6.57 8.84
C THR A 20 8.93 -6.53 7.31
N ILE A 21 9.02 -5.33 6.73
CA ILE A 21 9.27 -5.17 5.29
C ILE A 21 10.75 -5.45 5.02
N SER A 22 11.05 -6.57 4.36
CA SER A 22 12.38 -6.88 3.83
C SER A 22 12.33 -6.89 2.30
N ALA A 23 13.50 -6.77 1.65
CA ALA A 23 13.58 -6.81 0.18
C ALA A 23 13.25 -8.20 -0.39
N ASP A 24 13.51 -9.26 0.37
CA ASP A 24 13.39 -10.65 -0.06
C ASP A 24 12.02 -11.27 0.27
N ASN A 25 11.13 -10.54 0.93
CA ASN A 25 9.83 -11.04 1.36
C ASN A 25 8.68 -10.30 0.66
N ASP A 26 7.74 -11.08 0.11
CA ASP A 26 6.48 -10.57 -0.39
C ASP A 26 5.40 -10.85 0.65
N LEU A 27 4.86 -9.78 1.23
CA LEU A 27 3.87 -9.87 2.30
C LEU A 27 2.47 -9.90 1.70
N ASN A 28 1.62 -10.78 2.23
CA ASN A 28 0.19 -10.69 1.95
C ASN A 28 -0.45 -9.64 2.87
N LEU A 29 -0.84 -8.49 2.31
CA LEU A 29 -1.40 -7.40 3.12
C LEU A 29 -2.78 -7.74 3.66
N GLN A 30 -3.50 -8.69 3.04
CA GLN A 30 -4.79 -9.20 3.53
C GLN A 30 -4.67 -9.87 4.91
N GLU A 31 -3.48 -10.32 5.32
CA GLU A 31 -3.25 -10.87 6.67
C GLU A 31 -3.26 -9.76 7.74
N PHE A 32 -2.99 -8.52 7.35
CA PHE A 32 -2.94 -7.35 8.24
C PHE A 32 -4.19 -6.46 8.09
N ILE A 33 -4.80 -6.47 6.91
CA ILE A 33 -5.93 -5.63 6.52
C ILE A 33 -7.14 -6.54 6.31
N ALA A 34 -7.86 -6.83 7.40
CA ALA A 34 -8.90 -7.86 7.40
C ALA A 34 -10.31 -7.35 7.08
N ASP A 35 -10.57 -6.05 7.25
CA ASP A 35 -11.90 -5.46 7.11
C ASP A 35 -11.91 -4.27 6.13
N SER A 36 -13.11 -3.91 5.66
CA SER A 36 -13.30 -2.85 4.67
C SER A 36 -12.89 -1.47 5.19
N PHE A 37 -13.00 -1.20 6.50
CA PHE A 37 -12.61 0.09 7.05
C PHE A 37 -11.08 0.22 7.07
N SER A 38 -10.39 -0.81 7.55
CA SER A 38 -8.93 -0.92 7.53
C SER A 38 -8.38 -0.84 6.10
N PHE A 39 -9.07 -1.45 5.14
CA PHE A 39 -8.74 -1.38 3.71
C PHE A 39 -8.81 0.06 3.19
N ILE A 40 -9.94 0.75 3.38
CA ILE A 40 -10.08 2.14 2.93
C ILE A 40 -9.05 3.05 3.61
N ASN A 41 -8.83 2.88 4.92
CA ASN A 41 -7.85 3.67 5.65
C ASN A 41 -6.42 3.46 5.12
N PHE A 42 -6.07 2.22 4.77
CA PHE A 42 -4.80 1.90 4.13
C PHE A 42 -4.64 2.60 2.78
N ILE A 43 -5.66 2.51 1.91
CA ILE A 43 -5.63 3.14 0.58
C ILE A 43 -5.46 4.66 0.71
N CYS A 44 -6.28 5.33 1.54
CA CYS A 44 -6.17 6.78 1.73
C CYS A 44 -4.79 7.18 2.26
N THR A 45 -4.24 6.43 3.22
CA THR A 45 -2.90 6.72 3.78
C THR A 45 -1.81 6.52 2.72
N VAL A 46 -1.93 5.52 1.86
CA VAL A 46 -1.02 5.32 0.71
C VAL A 46 -1.12 6.49 -0.26
N GLU A 47 -2.32 6.91 -0.66
CA GLU A 47 -2.54 8.04 -1.56
C GLU A 47 -1.90 9.32 -1.03
N GLU A 48 -2.11 9.62 0.25
CA GLU A 48 -1.50 10.78 0.92
C GLU A 48 0.04 10.71 0.97
N LYS A 49 0.60 9.54 1.32
CA LYS A 49 2.07 9.37 1.46
C LYS A 49 2.81 9.37 0.14
N TYR A 50 2.18 8.82 -0.89
CA TYR A 50 2.77 8.72 -2.22
C TYR A 50 2.38 9.89 -3.13
N GLY A 51 1.40 10.70 -2.73
CA GLY A 51 0.87 11.80 -3.54
C GLY A 51 0.22 11.31 -4.82
N ILE A 52 -0.51 10.20 -4.75
CA ILE A 52 -1.19 9.55 -5.88
C ILE A 52 -2.69 9.44 -5.61
N GLU A 53 -3.44 9.11 -6.65
CA GLU A 53 -4.85 8.74 -6.56
C GLU A 53 -5.01 7.38 -7.26
N ILE A 54 -5.48 6.38 -6.52
CA ILE A 54 -5.71 5.03 -7.01
C ILE A 54 -7.15 4.97 -7.53
N PRO A 55 -7.37 4.64 -8.82
CA PRO A 55 -8.73 4.53 -9.35
C PRO A 55 -9.56 3.50 -8.56
N ASP A 56 -10.80 3.87 -8.23
CA ASP A 56 -11.75 3.01 -7.51
C ASP A 56 -11.90 1.61 -8.10
N GLU A 57 -11.81 1.47 -9.43
CA GLU A 57 -11.88 0.19 -10.13
C GLU A 57 -10.74 -0.79 -9.75
N LEU A 58 -9.63 -0.25 -9.26
CA LEU A 58 -8.47 -1.02 -8.76
C LEU A 58 -8.51 -1.23 -7.24
N LEU A 59 -9.48 -0.65 -6.53
CA LEU A 59 -9.65 -0.82 -5.08
C LEU A 59 -10.39 -2.11 -4.76
N THR A 60 -9.85 -3.22 -5.23
CA THR A 60 -10.36 -4.56 -4.90
C THR A 60 -9.54 -5.19 -3.80
N TYR A 61 -10.15 -6.10 -3.02
CA TYR A 61 -9.42 -6.79 -1.96
C TYR A 61 -8.23 -7.61 -2.49
N ASP A 62 -8.27 -8.04 -3.76
CA ASP A 62 -7.21 -8.81 -4.39
C ASP A 62 -5.97 -7.95 -4.71
N THR A 63 -6.10 -6.62 -4.88
CA THR A 63 -4.95 -5.77 -5.20
C THR A 63 -3.96 -5.64 -4.06
N ILE A 64 -4.36 -5.97 -2.84
CA ILE A 64 -3.51 -5.97 -1.65
C ILE A 64 -3.01 -7.36 -1.25
N GLN A 65 -3.21 -8.39 -2.10
CA GLN A 65 -2.73 -9.75 -1.81
C GLN A 65 -1.19 -9.85 -1.77
N SER A 66 -0.48 -8.94 -2.45
CA SER A 66 0.99 -8.93 -2.53
C SER A 66 1.49 -7.52 -2.34
N LEU A 67 2.36 -7.31 -1.35
CA LEU A 67 3.04 -6.05 -1.15
C LEU A 67 3.83 -5.65 -2.39
N ASN A 68 4.55 -6.58 -3.00
CA ASN A 68 5.34 -6.28 -4.20
C ASN A 68 4.44 -5.89 -5.37
N GLY A 69 3.35 -6.64 -5.61
CA GLY A 69 2.39 -6.32 -6.66
C GLY A 69 1.71 -4.96 -6.43
N PHE A 70 1.36 -4.66 -5.18
CA PHE A 70 0.80 -3.35 -4.82
C PHE A 70 1.82 -2.23 -5.03
N LEU A 71 3.08 -2.43 -4.63
CA LEU A 71 4.17 -1.49 -4.85
C LEU A 71 4.49 -1.28 -6.34
N GLU A 72 4.24 -2.24 -7.21
CA GLU A 72 4.35 -2.09 -8.67
C GLU A 72 3.17 -1.30 -9.25
N LEU A 73 1.96 -1.54 -8.73
CA LEU A 73 0.75 -0.83 -9.16
C LEU A 73 0.86 0.68 -8.93
N ILE A 74 1.36 1.08 -7.75
CA ILE A 74 1.56 2.50 -7.42
C ILE A 74 2.72 3.14 -8.19
N ASP A 75 3.69 2.36 -8.67
CA ASP A 75 4.87 2.81 -9.43
C ASP A 75 4.51 3.01 -10.92
N ALA A 76 3.63 2.16 -11.45
CA ALA A 76 3.20 2.18 -12.85
C ALA A 76 2.32 3.40 -13.22
N LYS A 77 1.77 4.11 -12.23
CA LYS A 77 1.00 5.32 -12.45
C LYS A 77 1.87 6.53 -12.13
N GLU A 78 2.36 7.20 -13.18
CA GLU A 78 2.75 8.60 -13.08
C GLU A 78 1.56 9.38 -12.53
N VAL A 79 1.70 9.76 -11.26
CA VAL A 79 1.05 10.85 -10.54
C VAL A 79 0.40 11.82 -11.52
N LYS A 80 -0.94 11.83 -11.60
CA LYS A 80 -1.60 13.03 -12.10
C LYS A 80 -1.47 14.08 -11.01
N PRO A 81 -0.83 15.23 -11.26
CA PRO A 81 -0.82 16.30 -10.28
C PRO A 81 -2.26 16.74 -10.03
N ALA A 82 -2.62 16.82 -8.75
CA ALA A 82 -3.84 17.46 -8.26
C ALA A 82 -3.96 18.90 -8.75
#